data_AF-A0A7S1WTC2-F1
#
_entry.id   AF-A0A7S1WTC2-F1
#
_cell.length_a   1.000
_cell.length_b   1.000
_cell.length_c   1.000
_cell.angle_alpha   90.00
_cell.angle_beta   90.00
_cell.angle_gamma   90.00
#
_symmetry.space_group_name_H-M   'P 1'
#
loop_
_entity.id
_entity.type
_entity.pdbx_description
1 polymer ?
#
loop_
_entity_poly.entity_id
_entity_poly.type
_entity_poly.pdbx_seq_one_letter_code
_entity_poly.pdbx_strand_id
1 'polypeptide(L)'
;CLGWTLRVAEAARVADRPHRGANSIEMASKAVSYVQKGFSTRFPRHPLDDEYYFASGTTMKPTRIWCQRLPLSEAVVNGEIHVTPAYRVTEVMEAVDVLVGKFREEAMPSQED
;
A
#
# COMPACT_ATOMS: atom_id res chain seq x y z
N CYS A 1 -10.44 -7.07 -12.04
CA CYS A 1 -9.65 -6.83 -10.82
C CYS A 1 -8.27 -6.33 -11.23
N LEU A 2 -7.68 -5.41 -10.48
CA LEU A 2 -6.32 -4.90 -10.73
C LEU A 2 -5.39 -5.49 -9.67
N GLY A 3 -4.29 -6.12 -10.09
CA GLY A 3 -3.27 -6.59 -9.16
C GLY A 3 -2.29 -5.47 -8.80
N TRP A 4 -1.85 -5.43 -7.55
CA TRP A 4 -0.77 -4.52 -7.10
C TRP A 4 0.27 -5.28 -6.29
N THR A 5 1.51 -4.81 -6.37
CA THR A 5 2.65 -5.33 -5.59
C THR A 5 3.36 -4.15 -4.95
N LEU A 6 3.42 -4.15 -3.62
CA LEU A 6 4.22 -3.22 -2.84
C LEU A 6 5.49 -3.95 -2.37
N ARG A 7 6.65 -3.45 -2.79
CA ARG A 7 7.96 -3.95 -2.38
C ARG A 7 8.62 -2.95 -1.46
N VAL A 8 8.96 -3.39 -0.25
CA VAL A 8 9.73 -2.63 0.71
C VAL A 8 11.05 -3.34 0.90
N ALA A 9 12.13 -2.68 0.48
CA ALA A 9 13.49 -3.15 0.68
C ALA A 9 14.24 -2.13 1.54
N GLU A 10 14.88 -2.61 2.59
CA GLU A 10 15.87 -1.84 3.34
C GLU A 10 17.27 -2.34 3.02
N ALA A 11 18.23 -1.42 3.00
CA ALA A 11 19.63 -1.79 3.02
C ALA A 11 19.87 -2.58 4.31
N ALA A 12 20.20 -3.87 4.19
CA ALA A 12 20.36 -4.81 5.29
C ALA A 12 21.27 -4.24 6.39
N ARG A 13 20.69 -3.56 7.38
CA ARG A 13 21.39 -3.16 8.59
C ARG A 13 21.22 -4.30 9.58
N VAL A 14 22.38 -4.82 9.96
CA VAL A 14 22.58 -6.01 10.75
C VAL A 14 21.67 -5.97 11.99
N ALA A 15 21.14 -7.13 12.37
CA ALA A 15 20.24 -7.32 13.51
C ALA A 15 20.84 -6.87 14.87
N ASP A 16 22.05 -6.33 14.89
CA ASP A 16 22.80 -5.81 16.04
C ASP A 16 22.49 -4.34 16.37
N ARG A 17 21.81 -3.60 15.48
CA ARG A 17 21.41 -2.20 15.71
C ARG A 17 19.92 -1.93 15.42
N PRO A 18 19.00 -2.53 16.18
CA PRO A 18 17.55 -2.36 15.99
C PRO A 18 17.06 -0.91 16.17
N HIS A 19 17.82 -0.06 16.84
CA HIS A 19 17.53 1.38 16.98
C HIS A 19 17.97 2.22 15.76
N ARG A 20 18.67 1.63 14.77
CA ARG A 20 19.19 2.33 13.58
C ARG A 20 18.78 1.69 12.24
N GLY A 21 18.08 0.57 12.27
CA GLY A 21 17.49 -0.07 11.10
C GLY A 21 15.97 -0.03 11.26
N ALA A 22 15.25 0.24 10.18
CA ALA A 22 13.81 0.04 10.19
C ALA A 22 13.53 -1.43 9.83
N ASN A 23 12.39 -1.94 10.29
CA ASN A 23 12.00 -3.31 9.98
C ASN A 23 11.18 -3.27 8.69
N SER A 24 11.65 -3.95 7.64
CA SER A 24 10.95 -4.01 6.34
C SER A 24 9.48 -4.48 6.47
N ILE A 25 9.18 -5.37 7.43
CA ILE A 25 7.80 -5.80 7.74
C ILE A 25 6.98 -4.67 8.35
N GLU A 26 7.54 -3.96 9.32
CA GLU A 26 6.85 -2.85 9.98
C GLU A 26 6.59 -1.71 8.99
N MET A 27 7.57 -1.40 8.15
CA MET A 27 7.45 -0.41 7.10
C MET A 27 6.41 -0.81 6.05
N ALA A 28 6.40 -2.09 5.61
CA ALA A 28 5.37 -2.60 4.72
C ALA A 28 3.97 -2.53 5.36
N SER A 29 3.85 -2.83 6.65
CA SER A 29 2.57 -2.74 7.38
C SER A 29 2.06 -1.30 7.47
N LYS A 30 2.93 -0.34 7.78
CA LYS A 30 2.61 1.10 7.78
C LYS A 30 2.18 1.58 6.40
N ALA A 31 2.94 1.22 5.37
CA ALA A 31 2.66 1.59 3.99
C ALA A 31 1.29 1.08 3.53
N VAL A 32 1.00 -0.21 3.74
CA VAL A 32 -0.30 -0.81 3.38
C VAL A 32 -1.44 -0.12 4.11
N SER A 33 -1.29 0.12 5.41
CA SER A 33 -2.33 0.79 6.22
C SER A 33 -2.59 2.22 5.75
N TYR A 34 -1.54 2.97 5.45
CA TYR A 34 -1.63 4.34 4.93
C TYR A 34 -2.34 4.36 3.58
N VAL A 35 -1.89 3.53 2.63
CA VAL A 35 -2.45 3.48 1.28
C VAL A 35 -3.90 3.00 1.30
N GLN A 36 -4.23 1.95 2.06
CA GLN A 36 -5.62 1.49 2.17
C GLN A 36 -6.55 2.56 2.76
N LYS A 37 -6.11 3.26 3.82
CA LYS A 37 -6.90 4.34 4.43
C LYS A 37 -7.10 5.50 3.45
N GLY A 38 -6.06 5.91 2.74
CA GLY A 38 -6.14 6.94 1.70
C GLY A 38 -7.06 6.52 0.55
N PHE A 39 -6.96 5.25 0.13
CA PHE A 39 -7.79 4.68 -0.92
C PHE A 39 -9.28 4.68 -0.55
N SER A 40 -9.64 4.15 0.62
CA SER A 40 -11.03 4.14 1.09
C SER A 40 -11.61 5.54 1.28
N THR A 41 -10.78 6.53 1.63
CA THR A 41 -11.20 7.94 1.72
C THR A 41 -11.43 8.54 0.34
N ARG A 42 -10.59 8.20 -0.65
CA ARG A 42 -10.64 8.76 -2.00
C ARG A 42 -11.72 8.14 -2.89
N PHE A 43 -12.05 6.88 -2.65
CA PHE A 43 -13.04 6.08 -3.38
C PHE A 43 -14.13 5.57 -2.42
N PRO A 44 -14.98 6.46 -1.89
CA PRO A 44 -16.12 6.03 -1.10
C PRO A 44 -17.12 5.25 -1.97
N ARG A 45 -18.09 4.59 -1.33
CA ARG A 45 -19.20 3.97 -2.06
C ARG A 45 -19.96 5.04 -2.84
N HIS A 46 -20.17 4.79 -4.13
CA HIS A 46 -20.86 5.72 -5.02
C HIS A 46 -22.34 5.30 -5.17
N PRO A 47 -23.31 6.24 -5.35
CA PRO A 47 -24.72 5.87 -5.58
C PRO A 47 -24.94 4.93 -6.77
N LEU A 48 -24.11 5.03 -7.81
CA LEU A 48 -24.13 4.09 -8.95
C LEU A 48 -23.82 2.65 -8.54
N ASP A 49 -23.06 2.44 -7.47
CA ASP A 49 -22.79 1.09 -6.97
C ASP A 49 -24.09 0.42 -6.50
N ASP A 50 -25.04 1.19 -5.94
CA ASP A 50 -26.36 0.69 -5.55
C ASP A 50 -27.27 0.46 -6.75
N GLU A 51 -27.23 1.36 -7.75
CA GLU A 51 -27.99 1.23 -9.00
C GLU A 51 -27.63 -0.04 -9.79
N TYR A 52 -26.34 -0.37 -9.82
CA TYR A 52 -25.83 -1.59 -10.46
C TYR A 52 -25.78 -2.81 -9.52
N TYR A 53 -26.40 -2.73 -8.34
CA TYR A 53 -26.48 -3.83 -7.37
C TYR A 53 -25.13 -4.40 -6.90
N PHE A 54 -24.08 -3.58 -6.85
CA PHE A 54 -22.80 -3.99 -6.28
C PHE A 54 -22.91 -4.09 -4.75
N ALA A 55 -22.57 -5.25 -4.20
CA ALA A 55 -22.57 -5.47 -2.75
C ALA A 55 -21.59 -4.54 -2.00
N SER A 56 -20.48 -4.18 -2.64
CA SER A 56 -19.47 -3.25 -2.11
C SER A 56 -19.05 -2.25 -3.18
N GLY A 57 -18.68 -1.04 -2.76
CA GLY A 57 -18.01 -0.09 -3.65
C GLY A 57 -16.60 -0.53 -4.04
N THR A 58 -15.83 0.38 -4.61
CA THR A 58 -14.43 0.13 -4.99
C THR A 58 -13.57 -0.17 -3.75
N THR A 59 -12.83 -1.29 -3.73
CA THR A 59 -12.06 -1.74 -2.56
C THR A 59 -10.64 -2.19 -2.91
N MET A 60 -9.70 -2.01 -1.97
CA MET A 60 -8.30 -2.43 -2.07
C MET A 60 -7.97 -3.39 -0.92
N LYS A 61 -7.50 -4.60 -1.22
CA LYS A 61 -7.20 -5.63 -0.21
C LYS A 61 -5.86 -6.32 -0.47
N PRO A 62 -4.99 -6.47 0.54
CA PRO A 62 -3.82 -7.34 0.44
C PRO A 62 -4.26 -8.81 0.39
N THR A 63 -3.58 -9.61 -0.41
CA THR A 63 -3.89 -11.04 -0.62
C THR A 63 -2.72 -11.94 -0.23
N ARG A 64 -1.47 -11.48 -0.37
CA ARG A 64 -0.28 -12.25 -0.02
C ARG A 64 0.79 -11.36 0.58
N ILE A 65 1.47 -11.86 1.60
CA ILE A 65 2.63 -11.23 2.21
C ILE A 65 3.78 -12.22 2.16
N TRP A 66 4.93 -11.77 1.67
CA TRP A 66 6.17 -12.52 1.67
C TRP A 66 7.24 -11.67 2.35
N CYS A 67 8.05 -12.27 3.22
CA CYS A 67 9.14 -11.60 3.91
C CYS A 67 10.40 -12.47 3.86
N GLN A 68 11.55 -11.82 3.66
CA GLN A 68 12.83 -12.51 3.70
C GLN A 68 13.13 -13.00 5.13
N ARG A 69 13.62 -14.24 5.24
CA ARG A 69 13.76 -14.93 6.54
C ARG A 69 14.82 -14.28 7.43
N LEU A 70 16.03 -14.03 6.90
CA LEU A 70 17.13 -13.27 7.53
C LEU A 70 18.16 -12.84 6.45
N PRO A 71 18.79 -11.65 6.57
CA PRO A 71 18.28 -10.51 7.33
C PRO A 71 16.89 -10.10 6.81
N LEU A 72 16.08 -9.46 7.66
CA LEU A 72 14.75 -8.93 7.31
C LEU A 72 14.89 -7.67 6.43
N SER A 73 15.57 -7.81 5.30
CA SER A 73 15.85 -6.72 4.36
C SER A 73 14.71 -6.47 3.38
N GLU A 74 13.78 -7.40 3.23
CA GLU A 74 12.73 -7.29 2.22
C GLU A 74 11.38 -7.84 2.69
N ALA A 75 10.33 -7.07 2.44
CA ALA A 75 8.94 -7.46 2.55
C ALA A 75 8.20 -7.09 1.26
N VAL A 76 7.43 -8.05 0.74
CA VAL A 76 6.61 -7.89 -0.46
C VAL A 76 5.17 -8.18 -0.10
N VAL A 77 4.30 -7.20 -0.32
CA VAL A 77 2.85 -7.32 -0.15
C VAL A 77 2.20 -7.27 -1.52
N ASN A 78 1.40 -8.27 -1.83
CA ASN A 78 0.58 -8.31 -3.03
C ASN A 78 -0.88 -8.11 -2.63
N GLY A 79 -1.66 -7.55 -3.53
CA GLY A 79 -3.09 -7.44 -3.33
C GLY A 79 -3.85 -7.18 -4.61
N GLU A 80 -5.15 -6.98 -4.42
CA GLU A 80 -6.09 -6.74 -5.50
C GLU A 80 -6.92 -5.49 -5.20
N ILE A 81 -7.31 -4.82 -6.29
CA ILE A 81 -8.30 -3.75 -6.28
C ILE A 81 -9.51 -4.22 -7.08
N HIS A 82 -10.67 -4.19 -6.44
CA HIS A 82 -11.96 -4.40 -7.07
C HIS A 82 -12.54 -3.03 -7.38
N VAL A 83 -12.55 -2.68 -8.66
CA VAL A 83 -13.07 -1.40 -9.16
C VAL A 83 -14.51 -1.60 -9.63
N THR A 84 -15.40 -0.71 -9.21
CA THR A 84 -16.78 -0.64 -9.69
C THR A 84 -16.87 0.32 -10.88
N PRO A 85 -17.93 0.25 -11.72
CA PRO A 85 -18.10 1.15 -12.86
C PRO A 85 -18.17 2.64 -12.52
N ALA A 86 -18.35 2.98 -11.24
CA ALA A 86 -18.39 4.36 -10.74
C ALA A 86 -17.07 5.12 -10.91
N TYR A 87 -15.94 4.43 -11.00
CA TYR A 87 -14.61 5.04 -11.14
C TYR A 87 -13.86 4.49 -12.34
N ARG A 88 -13.09 5.35 -13.01
CA ARG A 88 -12.23 4.92 -14.12
C ARG A 88 -11.00 4.22 -13.58
N VAL A 89 -10.62 3.11 -14.21
CA VAL A 89 -9.42 2.34 -13.85
C VAL A 89 -8.16 3.21 -13.81
N THR A 90 -8.01 4.14 -14.76
CA THR A 90 -6.87 5.06 -14.82
C THR A 90 -6.79 5.97 -13.60
N GLU A 91 -7.93 6.51 -13.14
CA GLU A 91 -7.99 7.37 -11.94
C GLU A 91 -7.63 6.58 -10.67
N VAL A 92 -8.05 5.32 -10.61
CA VAL A 92 -7.74 4.43 -9.49
C VAL A 92 -6.24 4.14 -9.42
N MET A 93 -5.60 3.86 -10.57
CA MET A 93 -4.17 3.61 -10.65
C MET A 93 -3.35 4.86 -10.28
N GLU A 94 -3.68 6.01 -10.87
CA GLU A 94 -3.01 7.29 -10.58
C GLU A 94 -3.12 7.68 -9.09
N ALA A 95 -4.29 7.46 -8.48
CA ALA A 95 -4.49 7.74 -7.06
C ALA A 95 -3.61 6.86 -6.16
N VAL A 96 -3.45 5.58 -6.51
CA VAL A 96 -2.57 4.67 -5.76
C VAL A 96 -1.10 5.12 -5.87
N ASP A 97 -0.64 5.50 -7.06
CA ASP A 97 0.72 6.00 -7.26
C ASP A 97 0.98 7.27 -6.44
N VAL A 98 0.02 8.20 -6.40
CA VAL A 98 0.11 9.42 -5.58
C VAL A 98 0.15 9.08 -4.09
N LEU A 99 -0.67 8.14 -3.61
CA LEU A 99 -0.68 7.72 -2.20
C LEU A 99 0.65 7.08 -1.79
N VAL A 100 1.23 6.25 -2.66
CA VAL A 100 2.56 5.64 -2.43
C VAL A 100 3.65 6.72 -2.46
N GLY A 101 3.58 7.68 -3.37
CA GLY A 101 4.50 8.83 -3.42
C GLY A 101 4.49 9.65 -2.14
N LYS A 102 3.29 10.01 -1.65
CA LYS A 102 3.13 10.72 -0.37
C LYS A 102 3.66 9.94 0.81
N PHE A 103 3.35 8.64 0.89
CA PHE A 103 3.90 7.80 1.95
C PHE A 103 5.43 7.77 1.93
N ARG A 104 6.03 7.71 0.74
CA ARG A 104 7.50 7.72 0.59
C ARG A 104 8.12 9.03 1.09
N GLU A 105 7.50 10.17 0.79
CA GLU A 105 7.94 11.48 1.26
C GLU A 105 7.82 11.60 2.79
N GLU A 106 6.71 11.13 3.37
CA GLU A 106 6.49 11.16 4.83
C GLU A 106 7.40 10.19 5.58
N ALA A 107 7.69 9.01 4.99
CA ALA A 107 8.50 7.97 5.63
C ALA A 107 10.02 8.23 5.52
N MET A 108 10.46 9.14 4.64
CA MET A 108 11.86 9.54 4.47
C MET A 108 12.06 11.02 4.80
N PRO A 109 11.92 11.46 6.06
CA PRO A 109 12.34 12.80 6.43
C PRO A 109 13.83 12.95 6.13
N SER A 110 14.19 14.02 5.41
CA SER A 110 15.57 14.39 5.09
C SER A 110 16.45 14.17 6.32
N GLN A 111 17.41 13.25 6.22
CA GLN A 111 18.46 13.14 7.21
C GLN A 111 19.33 14.40 7.03
N GLU A 112 19.13 15.42 7.86
CA GLU A 112 20.15 16.47 8.02
C GLU A 112 21.37 15.83 8.70
N ASP A 113 22.52 15.93 8.04
CA ASP A 113 23.84 15.53 8.51
C ASP A 113 24.38 16.48 9.60
#